data_AF-A0A2X2BZM3-F1
#
_entry.id   AF-A0A2X2BZM3-F1
#
_cell.length_a   1.000
_cell.length_b   1.000
_cell.length_c   1.000
_cell.angle_alpha   90.00
_cell.angle_beta   90.00
_cell.angle_gamma   90.00
#
_symmetry.space_group_name_H-M   'P 1'
#
loop_
_entity.id
_entity.type
_entity.pdbx_description
1 polymer ?
#
loop_
_entity_poly.entity_id
_entity_poly.type
_entity_poly.pdbx_seq_one_letter_code
_entity_poly.pdbx_strand_id
1 'polypeptide(L)' 'MADVSGFNPNASYEVRCDGVRFAEIHQSRFFEGKSRDLPTGEIRESKLFINGTPVGVVSGLTITRVNDNVVFELVPLP' A
#
# COMPACT_ATOMS: atom_id res chain seq x y z
N MET A 1 10.80 -12.70 19.19
CA MET A 1 9.76 -11.73 18.79
C MET A 1 10.32 -11.03 17.56
N ALA A 2 9.84 -11.37 16.37
CA ALA A 2 10.32 -10.73 15.15
C ALA A 2 9.87 -9.27 15.20
N ASP A 3 10.84 -8.36 15.13
CA ASP A 3 10.62 -6.93 15.02
C ASP A 3 9.74 -6.70 13.78
N VAL A 4 8.46 -6.38 14.02
CA VAL A 4 7.51 -5.96 12.99
C VAL A 4 7.97 -4.60 12.51
N SER A 5 8.93 -4.61 11.58
CA SER A 5 9.30 -3.44 10.79
C SER A 5 8.03 -2.94 10.10
N GLY A 6 7.42 -1.92 10.69
CA GLY A 6 6.15 -1.36 10.25
C GLY A 6 6.27 -0.72 8.86
N PHE A 7 5.14 -0.28 8.34
CA PHE A 7 5.10 0.58 7.16
C PHE A 7 6.00 1.82 7.39
N ASN A 8 7.04 1.98 6.58
CA ASN A 8 7.89 3.15 6.56
C ASN A 8 7.37 4.10 5.47
N PRO A 9 6.77 5.25 5.82
CA PRO A 9 6.21 6.17 4.84
C PRO A 9 7.24 6.74 3.87
N ASN A 10 8.54 6.69 4.20
CA ASN A 10 9.61 7.18 3.32
C ASN A 10 10.16 6.11 2.37
N ALA A 11 9.79 4.84 2.55
CA ALA A 11 10.25 3.75 1.71
C ALA A 11 9.35 3.57 0.47
N SER A 12 9.82 2.71 -0.43
CA SER A 12 9.08 2.27 -1.60
C SER A 12 8.61 0.85 -1.39
N TYR A 13 7.39 0.53 -1.83
CA TYR A 13 6.82 -0.82 -1.73
C TYR A 13 6.17 -1.24 -3.04
N GLU A 14 6.31 -2.51 -3.39
CA GLU A 14 5.44 -3.16 -4.34
C GLU A 14 4.22 -3.69 -3.61
N VAL A 15 3.04 -3.41 -4.14
CA VAL A 15 1.76 -3.87 -3.60
C VAL A 15 1.35 -5.10 -4.39
N ARG A 16 1.26 -6.25 -3.70
CA ARG A 16 0.87 -7.52 -4.31
C ARG A 16 -0.49 -7.98 -3.81
N CYS A 17 -1.28 -8.57 -4.69
CA CYS A 17 -2.48 -9.33 -4.36
C CYS A 17 -2.25 -10.75 -4.86
N ASP A 18 -2.34 -11.75 -3.97
CA ASP A 18 -2.14 -13.17 -4.32
C ASP A 18 -0.82 -13.41 -5.10
N GLY A 19 0.26 -12.72 -4.70
CA GLY A 19 1.57 -12.82 -5.35
C GLY A 19 1.71 -12.04 -6.68
N VAL A 20 0.64 -11.44 -7.19
CA VAL A 20 0.65 -10.63 -8.41
C VAL A 20 0.79 -9.15 -8.07
N ARG A 21 1.73 -8.47 -8.71
CA ARG A 21 1.89 -7.01 -8.59
C ARG A 21 0.61 -6.31 -9.05
N PHE A 22 0.02 -5.55 -8.15
CA PHE A 22 -1.18 -4.75 -8.38
C PHE A 22 -0.87 -3.25 -8.49
N ALA A 23 -0.03 -2.75 -7.58
CA ALA A 23 0.29 -1.33 -7.44
C ALA A 23 1.70 -1.13 -6.89
N GLU A 24 2.13 0.12 -6.77
CA GLU A 24 3.33 0.51 -6.03
C GLU A 24 3.02 1.63 -5.03
N ILE A 25 3.83 1.73 -3.99
CA ILE A 25 3.82 2.86 -3.05
C ILE A 25 5.19 3.52 -3.06
N HIS A 26 5.22 4.84 -3.19
CA HIS A 26 6.44 5.66 -3.04
C HIS A 26 6.15 6.85 -2.16
N GLN A 27 6.91 7.00 -1.07
CA GLN A 27 6.76 8.16 -0.16
C GLN A 27 5.30 8.36 0.28
N SER A 28 4.65 7.28 0.74
CA SER A 28 3.21 7.23 1.06
C SER A 28 2.24 7.51 -0.10
N ARG A 29 2.68 7.62 -1.34
CA ARG A 29 1.77 7.76 -2.50
C ARG A 29 1.53 6.40 -3.13
N PHE A 30 0.27 6.08 -3.40
CA PHE A 30 -0.17 4.82 -4.00
C PHE A 30 -0.41 5.00 -5.50
N PHE A 31 0.11 4.10 -6.32
CA PHE A 31 0.05 4.13 -7.77
C PHE A 31 -0.54 2.82 -8.28
N GLU A 32 -1.80 2.82 -8.73
CA GLU A 32 -2.41 1.62 -9.32
C GLU A 32 -1.89 1.35 -10.73
N GLY A 33 -1.50 0.10 -10.98
CA GLY A 33 -1.05 -0.36 -12.28
C GLY A 33 0.47 -0.35 -12.47
N LYS A 34 0.88 -0.42 -13.75
CA LYS A 34 2.29 -0.54 -14.15
C LYS A 34 3.00 0.79 -14.35
N SER A 35 2.25 1.89 -14.41
CA SER A 35 2.80 3.21 -14.72
C SER A 35 2.75 4.12 -13.51
N ARG A 36 3.83 4.86 -13.28
CA ARG A 36 3.97 5.84 -12.18
C ARG A 36 3.59 7.26 -12.60
N ASP A 37 2.74 7.40 -13.62
CA ASP A 37 2.45 8.72 -14.20
C ASP A 37 1.76 9.64 -13.17
N LEU A 38 0.81 9.11 -12.40
CA LEU A 38 0.04 9.86 -11.40
C LEU A 38 -0.31 8.96 -10.19
N PRO A 39 -0.21 9.47 -8.95
CA PRO A 39 -0.67 8.73 -7.78
C PRO A 39 -2.20 8.63 -7.80
N THR A 40 -2.74 7.42 -7.66
CA THR A 40 -4.18 7.20 -7.51
C THR A 40 -4.63 7.30 -6.06
N GLY A 41 -3.69 7.27 -5.11
CA GLY A 41 -3.98 7.46 -3.71
C GLY A 41 -2.81 7.86 -2.82
N GLU A 42 -3.10 7.95 -1.53
CA GLU A 42 -2.14 8.25 -0.47
C GLU A 42 -2.36 7.36 0.75
N ILE A 43 -1.28 7.05 1.47
CA ILE A 43 -1.31 6.40 2.77
C ILE A 43 -1.05 7.45 3.84
N ARG A 44 -2.01 7.65 4.73
CA ARG A 44 -1.91 8.58 5.85
C ARG A 44 -2.53 7.97 7.09
N GLU A 45 -1.89 8.15 8.24
CA GLU A 45 -2.40 7.65 9.53
C GLU A 45 -2.81 6.17 9.48
N SER A 46 -1.96 5.34 8.86
CA SER A 46 -2.18 3.89 8.70
C SER A 46 -3.45 3.54 7.89
N LYS A 47 -3.90 4.43 7.01
CA LYS A 47 -5.05 4.21 6.11
C LYS A 47 -4.67 4.53 4.67
N LEU A 48 -5.17 3.74 3.73
CA LEU A 48 -5.07 3.98 2.30
C LEU A 48 -6.30 4.78 1.85
N PHE A 49 -6.06 5.93 1.25
CA PHE A 49 -7.06 6.80 0.64
C PHE A 49 -6.88 6.77 -0.89
N ILE A 50 -7.95 6.50 -1.63
CA ILE A 50 -7.99 6.61 -3.09
C ILE A 50 -9.00 7.72 -3.43
N ASN A 51 -8.59 8.72 -4.19
CA ASN A 51 -9.42 9.91 -4.49
C ASN A 51 -10.08 10.52 -3.24
N GLY A 52 -9.35 10.57 -2.11
CA GLY A 52 -9.84 11.11 -0.84
C GLY A 52 -10.77 10.18 -0.03
N THR A 53 -11.12 9.01 -0.56
CA THR A 53 -11.95 8.03 0.14
C THR A 53 -11.08 6.98 0.82
N PRO A 54 -11.23 6.71 2.13
CA PRO A 54 -10.51 5.63 2.78
C PRO A 54 -10.99 4.29 2.25
N VAL A 55 -10.13 3.58 1.53
CA VAL A 55 -10.46 2.25 0.96
C VAL A 55 -9.80 1.11 1.71
N GLY A 56 -8.78 1.38 2.52
CA GLY A 56 -8.02 0.33 3.20
C GLY A 56 -7.33 0.79 4.48
N VAL A 57 -6.94 -0.20 5.29
CA VAL A 57 -6.16 0.00 6.52
C VAL A 57 -4.80 -0.67 6.34
N VAL A 58 -3.74 0.06 6.70
CA VAL A 58 -2.35 -0.42 6.66
C VAL A 58 -1.97 -0.88 8.06
N SER A 59 -1.53 -2.13 8.17
CA SER A 59 -1.03 -2.72 9.41
C SER A 59 0.25 -3.48 9.11
N GLY A 60 1.38 -2.95 9.60
CA GLY A 60 2.70 -3.49 9.24
C GLY A 60 2.96 -3.37 7.74
N LEU A 61 3.20 -4.49 7.07
CA LEU A 61 3.40 -4.59 5.62
C LEU A 61 2.18 -5.18 4.90
N THR A 62 0.99 -4.91 5.42
CA THR A 62 -0.26 -5.43 4.87
C THR A 62 -1.28 -4.32 4.74
N ILE A 63 -1.99 -4.25 3.61
CA ILE A 63 -3.14 -3.37 3.40
C ILE A 63 -4.39 -4.23 3.31
N THR A 64 -5.38 -3.99 4.17
CA THR A 64 -6.69 -4.64 4.08
C THR A 64 -7.70 -3.67 3.48
N ARG A 65 -8.27 -3.99 2.32
CA ARG A 65 -9.31 -3.18 1.67
C ARG A 65 -10.65 -3.40 2.37
N VAL A 66 -11.28 -2.33 2.80
CA VAL A 66 -12.50 -2.38 3.64
C VAL A 66 -13.72 -2.84 2.83
N ASN A 67 -13.81 -2.48 1.55
CA ASN A 67 -15.01 -2.76 0.75
C ASN A 67 -15.11 -4.24 0.33
N ASP A 68 -14.00 -4.86 -0.03
CA ASP A 68 -13.98 -6.19 -0.69
C ASP A 68 -13.26 -7.26 0.13
N ASN A 69 -12.77 -6.93 1.35
CA ASN A 69 -11.93 -7.79 2.19
C ASN A 69 -10.67 -8.34 1.48
N VAL A 70 -10.21 -7.66 0.42
CA VAL A 70 -8.97 -8.01 -0.27
C VAL A 70 -7.79 -7.60 0.60
N VAL A 71 -6.82 -8.50 0.72
CA VAL A 71 -5.57 -8.26 1.45
C VAL A 71 -4.44 -8.09 0.45
N PHE A 72 -3.72 -6.98 0.57
CA PHE A 72 -2.52 -6.71 -0.20
C PHE A 72 -1.29 -6.80 0.68
N GLU A 73 -0.22 -7.37 0.12
CA GLU A 73 1.09 -7.44 0.75
C GLU A 73 1.98 -6.31 0.25
N LEU A 74 2.71 -5.68 1.17
CA LEU A 74 3.69 -4.64 0.87
C LEU A 74 5.09 -5.23 0.89
N VAL A 75 5.70 -5.35 -0.27
CA VAL A 75 7.07 -5.85 -0.42
C VAL A 75 7.99 -4.64 -0.54
N PRO A 76 8.92 -4.41 0.44
CA PRO A 76 9.86 -3.31 0.35
C PRO A 76 10.69 -3.41 -0.92
N LEU A 77 10.79 -2.31 -1.65
CA LEU A 77 11.67 -2.18 -2.81
C LEU A 77 13.03 -1.61 -2.34
N PRO A 78 14.15 -2.14 -2.87
CA PRO A 78 15.49 -1.66 -2.56
C PRO A 78 15.76 -0.25 -3.07
#